data_AF-A0A3D0C7B1-F1
#
_entry.id   AF-A0A3D0C7B1-F1
#
_cell.length_a   1.000
_cell.length_b   1.000
_cell.length_c   1.000
_cell.angle_alpha   90.00
_cell.angle_beta   90.00
_cell.angle_gamma   90.00
#
_symmetry.space_group_name_H-M   'P 1'
#
loop_
_entity.id
_entity.type
_entity.pdbx_description
1 polymer ?
#
loop_
_entity_poly.entity_id
_entity_poly.type
_entity_poly.pdbx_seq_one_letter_code
_entity_poly.pdbx_strand_id
1 'polypeptide(L)'
;HFFNFSIEKMLMMPEEMLERKAADPKIIRNYNKVKTIKANAQMIFDVTLDKKISFSQFIHDWPSEDIIGLWAYLKKHGQRLGGNTGPYALRLLGKDTFILSSDVEAYLRAQQIIDGGLQSKKSLTAIQAYFNKLQNESGYSLTQLSRLIAFASGDNYVQVEG
;
A
#
# COMPACT_ATOMS: atom_id res chain seq x y z
N HIS A 1 1.19 17.82 19.29
CA HIS A 1 0.19 17.81 18.20
C HIS A 1 0.82 18.22 16.86
N PHE A 2 0.67 17.40 15.81
CA PHE A 2 1.24 17.61 14.45
C PHE A 2 0.27 18.42 13.56
N PHE A 3 -0.02 19.67 13.92
CA PHE A 3 -0.80 20.65 13.12
C PHE A 3 -2.11 20.16 12.48
N ASN A 4 -2.80 19.20 13.11
CA ASN A 4 -4.00 18.57 12.54
C ASN A 4 -3.79 17.97 11.13
N PHE A 5 -2.54 17.64 10.75
CA PHE A 5 -2.18 17.11 9.43
C PHE A 5 -2.56 18.01 8.24
N SER A 6 -2.62 19.34 8.45
CA SER A 6 -2.75 20.29 7.34
C SER A 6 -1.50 20.25 6.46
N ILE A 7 -1.65 19.73 5.23
CA ILE A 7 -0.56 19.51 4.28
C ILE A 7 0.24 20.80 4.03
N GLU A 8 -0.43 21.91 3.74
CA GLU A 8 0.21 23.20 3.49
C GLU A 8 1.06 23.67 4.68
N LYS A 9 0.51 23.61 5.90
CA LYS A 9 1.25 23.97 7.13
C LYS A 9 2.45 23.06 7.36
N MET A 10 2.35 21.79 6.95
CA MET A 10 3.44 20.84 7.06
C MET A 10 4.57 21.10 6.06
N LEU A 11 4.25 21.53 4.85
CA LEU A 11 5.24 21.83 3.82
C LEU A 11 5.97 23.15 4.09
N MET A 12 5.29 24.14 4.67
CA MET A 12 5.87 25.42 5.05
C MET A 12 6.77 25.36 6.30
N MET A 13 6.91 24.20 6.96
CA MET A 13 7.75 24.08 8.16
C MET A 13 9.26 24.09 7.85
N PRO A 14 10.04 25.00 8.47
CA PRO A 14 11.50 24.97 8.45
C PRO A 14 12.05 23.69 9.08
N GLU A 15 13.20 23.22 8.61
CA GLU A 15 13.80 21.95 9.06
C GLU A 15 14.20 22.00 10.55
N GLU A 16 14.69 23.14 11.04
CA GLU A 16 15.00 23.37 12.46
C GLU A 16 13.77 23.21 13.38
N MET A 17 12.59 23.61 12.91
CA MET A 17 11.34 23.46 13.65
C MET A 17 10.87 22.00 13.69
N LEU A 18 11.17 21.22 12.64
CA LEU A 18 10.90 19.79 12.60
C LEU A 18 11.84 19.03 13.54
N GLU A 19 13.11 19.42 13.63
CA GLU A 19 14.09 18.86 14.57
C GLU A 19 13.70 19.10 16.02
N ARG A 20 13.33 20.35 16.36
CA ARG A 20 12.83 20.68 17.71
C ARG A 20 11.57 19.89 18.08
N LYS A 21 10.64 19.69 17.14
CA LYS A 21 9.44 18.86 17.36
C LYS A 21 9.73 17.37 17.45
N ALA A 22 10.76 16.87 16.75
CA ALA A 22 11.22 15.48 16.88
C ALA A 22 11.92 15.21 18.21
N ALA A 23 12.38 16.25 18.92
CA ALA A 23 12.95 16.14 20.27
C ALA A 23 11.89 16.17 21.39
N ASP A 24 10.66 16.62 21.11
CA ASP A 24 9.56 16.69 22.09
C ASP A 24 9.09 15.27 22.48
N PRO A 25 9.16 14.87 23.78
CA PRO A 25 8.66 13.59 24.28
C PRO A 25 7.20 13.29 23.98
N LYS A 26 6.37 14.32 23.80
CA LYS A 26 4.92 14.18 23.54
C LYS A 26 4.60 13.89 22.07
N ILE A 27 5.60 13.92 21.20
CA ILE A 27 5.50 13.63 19.76
C ILE A 27 6.52 12.52 19.45
N ILE A 28 6.36 11.86 18.29
CA ILE A 28 7.26 10.82 17.81
C ILE A 28 8.73 11.28 17.93
N ARG A 29 9.45 10.76 18.93
CA ARG A 29 10.90 10.95 19.16
C ARG A 29 11.75 10.21 18.13
N ASN A 30 11.49 10.45 16.86
CA ASN A 30 12.22 9.83 15.77
C ASN A 30 12.20 10.73 14.54
N TYR A 31 13.32 11.41 14.32
CA TYR A 31 13.52 12.32 13.20
C TYR A 31 13.29 11.66 11.83
N ASN A 32 13.68 10.38 11.68
CA ASN A 32 13.43 9.63 10.44
C ASN A 32 11.92 9.43 10.19
N LYS A 33 11.12 9.22 11.24
CA LYS A 33 9.65 9.18 11.10
C LYS A 33 9.09 10.54 10.72
N VAL A 34 9.60 11.64 11.28
CA VAL A 34 9.17 13.00 10.92
C VAL A 34 9.48 13.33 9.45
N LYS A 35 10.69 12.99 8.97
CA LYS A 35 11.07 13.15 7.55
C LYS A 35 10.13 12.41 6.61
N THR A 36 9.74 11.17 6.95
CA THR A 36 8.76 10.41 6.15
C THR A 36 7.40 11.11 6.05
N ILE A 37 6.92 11.75 7.12
CA ILE A 37 5.62 12.45 7.08
C ILE A 37 5.69 13.65 6.12
N LYS A 38 6.78 14.44 6.16
CA LYS A 38 6.95 15.58 5.24
C LYS A 38 7.05 15.13 3.78
N ALA A 39 7.81 14.07 3.49
CA ALA A 39 7.92 13.53 2.14
C ALA A 39 6.56 13.03 1.59
N ASN A 40 5.77 12.33 2.42
CA ASN A 40 4.44 11.87 2.02
C ASN A 40 3.45 13.03 1.86
N ALA A 41 3.53 14.08 2.69
CA ALA A 41 2.73 15.28 2.52
C ALA A 41 3.07 16.01 1.20
N GLN A 42 4.35 16.03 0.81
CA GLN A 42 4.78 16.62 -0.46
C GLN A 42 4.21 15.86 -1.65
N MET A 43 4.31 14.53 -1.65
CA MET A 43 3.69 13.68 -2.69
C MET A 43 2.19 13.99 -2.86
N ILE A 44 1.45 14.12 -1.75
CA ILE A 44 0.02 14.43 -1.79
C ILE A 44 -0.24 15.81 -2.41
N PHE A 45 0.57 16.80 -2.05
CA PHE A 45 0.48 18.16 -2.60
C PHE A 45 0.81 18.18 -4.10
N ASP A 46 1.88 17.51 -4.52
CA ASP A 46 2.29 17.44 -5.92
C ASP A 46 1.20 16.83 -6.80
N VAL A 47 0.59 15.71 -6.36
CA VAL A 47 -0.56 15.11 -7.04
C VAL A 47 -1.72 16.10 -7.17
N THR A 48 -2.01 16.82 -6.08
CA THR A 48 -3.13 17.78 -6.06
C THR A 48 -2.89 18.93 -7.04
N LEU A 49 -1.65 19.43 -7.10
CA LEU A 49 -1.26 20.50 -8.01
C LEU A 49 -1.27 20.04 -9.48
N ASP A 50 -0.66 18.90 -9.77
CA ASP A 50 -0.49 18.37 -11.13
C ASP A 50 -1.81 17.90 -11.74
N LYS A 51 -2.62 17.17 -10.96
CA LYS A 51 -3.87 16.55 -11.43
C LYS A 51 -5.09 17.43 -11.24
N LYS A 52 -4.97 18.52 -10.45
CA LYS A 52 -6.08 19.42 -10.10
C LYS A 52 -7.28 18.71 -9.46
N ILE A 53 -7.02 17.61 -8.75
CA ILE A 53 -8.01 16.83 -7.99
C ILE A 53 -7.45 16.55 -6.60
N SER A 54 -8.32 16.26 -5.63
CA SER A 54 -7.86 15.82 -4.32
C SER A 54 -7.10 14.48 -4.41
N PHE A 55 -6.15 14.25 -3.50
CA PHE A 55 -5.45 12.98 -3.45
C PHE A 55 -6.38 11.79 -3.20
N SER A 56 -7.46 11.96 -2.42
CA SER A 56 -8.48 10.92 -2.26
C SER A 56 -9.17 10.58 -3.57
N GLN A 57 -9.49 11.59 -4.39
CA GLN A 57 -10.07 11.38 -5.71
C GLN A 57 -9.09 10.64 -6.63
N PHE A 58 -7.81 11.04 -6.61
CA PHE A 58 -6.75 10.36 -7.36
C PHE A 58 -6.63 8.86 -7.00
N ILE A 59 -6.70 8.51 -5.71
CA ILE A 59 -6.69 7.10 -5.26
C ILE A 59 -7.97 6.36 -5.69
N HIS A 60 -9.13 7.03 -5.62
CA HIS A 60 -10.41 6.46 -6.01
C HIS A 60 -10.45 6.12 -7.51
N ASP A 61 -10.07 7.08 -8.35
CA ASP A 61 -10.10 7.01 -9.82
C ASP A 61 -9.07 6.04 -10.40
N TRP A 62 -8.08 5.61 -9.61
CA TRP A 62 -7.11 4.64 -10.08
C TRP A 62 -7.80 3.30 -10.39
N PRO A 63 -7.62 2.70 -11.57
CA PRO A 63 -8.27 1.44 -11.93
C PRO A 63 -7.86 0.28 -11.01
N SER A 64 -8.83 -0.49 -10.51
CA SER A 64 -8.55 -1.64 -9.62
C SER A 64 -7.79 -2.76 -10.36
N GLU A 65 -7.98 -2.86 -11.68
CA GLU A 65 -7.29 -3.77 -12.57
C GLU A 65 -5.78 -3.47 -12.74
N ASP A 66 -5.33 -2.27 -12.31
CA ASP A 66 -3.93 -1.87 -12.22
C ASP A 66 -3.57 -1.36 -10.80
N ILE A 67 -4.04 -2.05 -9.77
CA ILE A 67 -3.74 -1.68 -8.38
C ILE A 67 -2.23 -1.78 -8.07
N ILE A 68 -1.50 -2.69 -8.73
CA ILE A 68 -0.03 -2.75 -8.61
C ILE A 68 0.66 -1.50 -9.17
N GLY A 69 0.06 -0.85 -10.18
CA GLY A 69 0.52 0.44 -10.70
C GLY A 69 0.42 1.52 -9.64
N LEU A 70 -0.69 1.54 -8.89
CA LEU A 70 -0.84 2.48 -7.76
C LEU A 70 0.19 2.21 -6.67
N TRP A 71 0.48 0.94 -6.36
CA TRP A 71 1.52 0.60 -5.39
C TRP A 71 2.90 1.08 -5.84
N ALA A 72 3.21 0.89 -7.13
CA ALA A 72 4.47 1.35 -7.71
C ALA A 72 4.59 2.88 -7.65
N TYR A 73 3.49 3.60 -7.91
CA TYR A 73 3.42 5.05 -7.77
C TYR A 73 3.72 5.48 -6.33
N LEU A 74 2.98 4.93 -5.35
CA LEU A 74 3.17 5.26 -3.93
C LEU A 74 4.58 4.93 -3.44
N LYS A 75 5.16 3.81 -3.88
CA LYS A 75 6.54 3.43 -3.56
C LYS A 75 7.57 4.40 -4.14
N LYS A 76 7.33 4.89 -5.37
CA LYS A 76 8.25 5.78 -6.09
C LYS A 76 8.22 7.21 -5.54
N HIS A 77 7.02 7.71 -5.24
CA HIS A 77 6.82 9.12 -4.89
C HIS A 77 6.73 9.36 -3.38
N GLY A 78 6.30 8.35 -2.61
CA GLY A 78 6.25 8.41 -1.16
C GLY A 78 7.45 7.77 -0.48
N GLN A 79 7.43 7.79 0.85
CA GLN A 79 8.41 7.13 1.70
C GLN A 79 7.76 6.09 2.61
N ARG A 80 8.42 4.94 2.70
CA ARG A 80 7.97 3.76 3.46
C ARG A 80 6.62 3.18 3.00
N LEU A 81 6.22 3.42 1.75
CA LEU A 81 4.99 2.88 1.14
C LEU A 81 5.23 1.65 0.25
N GLY A 82 6.42 1.05 0.31
CA GLY A 82 6.74 -0.17 -0.43
C GLY A 82 6.26 -1.46 0.25
N GLY A 83 6.29 -2.56 -0.50
CA GLY A 83 5.82 -3.87 -0.04
C GLY A 83 4.33 -3.81 0.35
N ASN A 84 3.95 -4.52 1.41
CA ASN A 84 2.56 -4.51 1.89
C ASN A 84 2.13 -3.22 2.59
N THR A 85 3.05 -2.28 2.88
CA THR A 85 2.69 -1.04 3.59
C THR A 85 1.73 -0.17 2.76
N GLY A 86 2.00 0.00 1.46
CA GLY A 86 1.12 0.72 0.54
C GLY A 86 -0.28 0.08 0.45
N PRO A 87 -0.40 -1.21 0.12
CA PRO A 87 -1.65 -1.95 0.13
C PRO A 87 -2.46 -1.83 1.44
N TYR A 88 -1.81 -1.93 2.60
CA TYR A 88 -2.50 -1.73 3.88
C TYR A 88 -3.01 -0.30 4.05
N ALA A 89 -2.22 0.71 3.68
CA ALA A 89 -2.66 2.10 3.72
C ALA A 89 -3.87 2.34 2.79
N LEU A 90 -3.87 1.74 1.60
CA LEU A 90 -4.98 1.83 0.66
C LEU A 90 -6.27 1.21 1.22
N ARG A 91 -6.19 0.08 1.92
CA ARG A 91 -7.36 -0.50 2.61
C ARG A 91 -7.93 0.43 3.67
N LEU A 92 -7.07 1.09 4.46
CA LEU A 92 -7.51 2.07 5.45
C LEU A 92 -8.22 3.27 4.81
N LEU A 93 -7.86 3.61 3.59
CA LEU A 93 -8.50 4.65 2.77
C LEU A 93 -9.73 4.14 1.99
N GLY A 94 -10.11 2.86 2.13
CA GLY A 94 -11.26 2.27 1.44
C GLY A 94 -11.01 1.90 -0.02
N LYS A 95 -9.77 1.96 -0.52
CA LYS A 95 -9.45 1.52 -1.88
C LYS A 95 -9.35 0.00 -1.93
N ASP A 96 -10.08 -0.61 -2.86
CA ASP A 96 -10.03 -2.06 -3.07
C ASP A 96 -8.64 -2.50 -3.56
N THR A 97 -8.04 -3.45 -2.83
CA THR A 97 -6.69 -3.94 -3.08
C THR A 97 -6.48 -5.30 -2.42
N PHE A 98 -5.69 -6.15 -3.06
CA PHE A 98 -5.23 -7.39 -2.43
C PHE A 98 -4.05 -7.16 -1.48
N ILE A 99 -3.83 -8.08 -0.56
CA ILE A 99 -2.66 -8.12 0.34
C ILE A 99 -1.92 -9.42 0.07
N LEU A 100 -0.59 -9.33 -0.09
CA LEU A 100 0.26 -10.48 -0.30
C LEU A 100 0.81 -10.94 1.06
N SER A 101 -0.03 -11.60 1.85
CA SER A 101 0.42 -12.29 3.08
C SER A 101 1.25 -13.53 2.72
N SER A 102 1.86 -14.16 3.73
CA SER A 102 2.55 -15.43 3.59
C SER A 102 1.65 -16.51 2.97
N ASP A 103 0.40 -16.60 3.41
CA ASP A 103 -0.54 -17.63 2.94
C ASP A 103 -0.96 -17.39 1.49
N VAL A 104 -1.18 -16.12 1.13
CA VAL A 104 -1.47 -15.73 -0.26
C VAL A 104 -0.27 -16.00 -1.15
N GLU A 105 0.95 -15.68 -0.72
CA GLU A 105 2.16 -16.01 -1.47
C GLU A 105 2.30 -17.52 -1.66
N ALA A 106 2.16 -18.31 -0.59
CA ALA A 106 2.27 -19.76 -0.63
C ALA A 106 1.25 -20.37 -1.61
N TYR A 107 0.00 -19.91 -1.55
CA TYR A 107 -1.05 -20.30 -2.48
C TYR A 107 -0.70 -19.98 -3.93
N LEU A 108 -0.28 -18.74 -4.22
CA LEU A 108 0.06 -18.31 -5.58
C LEU A 108 1.24 -19.12 -6.15
N ARG A 109 2.20 -19.53 -5.31
CA ARG A 109 3.29 -20.42 -5.70
C ARG A 109 2.80 -21.85 -5.95
N ALA A 110 1.97 -22.39 -5.07
CA ALA A 110 1.39 -23.72 -5.22
C ALA A 110 0.54 -23.85 -6.50
N GLN A 111 -0.18 -22.77 -6.87
CA GLN A 111 -0.93 -22.66 -8.11
C GLN A 111 -0.06 -22.29 -9.33
N GLN A 112 1.27 -22.23 -9.18
CA GLN A 112 2.24 -21.91 -10.23
C GLN A 112 1.99 -20.55 -10.93
N ILE A 113 1.32 -19.62 -10.25
CA ILE A 113 1.10 -18.25 -10.76
C ILE A 113 2.40 -17.45 -10.72
N ILE A 114 3.25 -17.71 -9.72
CA ILE A 114 4.56 -17.06 -9.58
C ILE A 114 5.66 -18.07 -9.27
N ASP A 115 6.85 -17.83 -9.83
CA ASP A 115 8.07 -18.61 -9.63
C ASP A 115 9.19 -17.77 -8.96
N GLY A 116 9.31 -16.49 -9.34
CA GLY A 116 10.35 -15.58 -8.85
C GLY A 116 10.04 -14.87 -7.52
N GLY A 117 10.82 -13.81 -7.26
CA GLY A 117 10.62 -12.97 -6.07
C GLY A 117 9.25 -12.27 -6.09
N LEU A 118 8.52 -12.35 -4.96
CA LEU A 118 7.15 -11.84 -4.82
C LEU A 118 6.97 -10.39 -5.31
N GLN A 119 7.96 -9.54 -5.02
CA GLN A 119 7.95 -8.10 -5.33
C GLN A 119 8.58 -7.77 -6.69
N SER A 120 8.91 -8.77 -7.51
CA SER A 120 9.40 -8.56 -8.87
C SER A 120 8.28 -8.05 -9.77
N LYS A 121 8.63 -7.25 -10.79
CA LYS A 121 7.64 -6.76 -11.77
C LYS A 121 6.89 -7.91 -12.44
N LYS A 122 7.60 -8.98 -12.83
CA LYS A 122 7.01 -10.18 -13.44
C LYS A 122 5.97 -10.81 -12.51
N SER A 123 6.33 -11.06 -11.25
CA SER A 123 5.42 -11.67 -10.28
C SER A 123 4.22 -10.78 -9.99
N LEU A 124 4.41 -9.49 -9.73
CA LEU A 124 3.31 -8.57 -9.45
C LEU A 124 2.32 -8.48 -10.63
N THR A 125 2.81 -8.43 -11.87
CA THR A 125 1.95 -8.44 -13.07
C THR A 125 1.15 -9.74 -13.20
N ALA A 126 1.77 -10.90 -12.98
CA ALA A 126 1.07 -12.19 -13.00
C ALA A 126 -0.02 -12.28 -11.91
N ILE A 127 0.31 -11.80 -10.71
CA ILE A 127 -0.62 -11.75 -9.57
C ILE A 127 -1.81 -10.84 -9.89
N GLN A 128 -1.58 -9.62 -10.38
CA GLN A 128 -2.65 -8.70 -10.79
C GLN A 128 -3.58 -9.37 -11.80
N ALA A 129 -3.00 -10.02 -12.83
CA ALA A 129 -3.80 -10.68 -13.86
C ALA A 129 -4.66 -11.82 -13.27
N TYR A 130 -4.09 -12.61 -12.36
CA TYR A 130 -4.81 -13.68 -11.66
C TYR A 130 -5.97 -13.13 -10.82
N PHE A 131 -5.73 -12.08 -10.03
CA PHE A 131 -6.77 -11.45 -9.23
C PHE A 131 -7.86 -10.79 -10.08
N ASN A 132 -7.51 -10.14 -11.20
CA ASN A 132 -8.47 -9.58 -12.15
C ASN A 132 -9.36 -10.67 -12.74
N LYS A 133 -8.77 -11.83 -13.10
CA LYS A 133 -9.52 -12.99 -13.59
C LYS A 133 -10.53 -13.47 -12.53
N LEU A 134 -10.07 -13.71 -11.30
CA LEU A 134 -10.95 -14.14 -10.21
C LEU A 134 -12.06 -13.14 -9.93
N GLN A 135 -11.77 -11.84 -9.95
CA GLN A 135 -12.76 -10.79 -9.76
C GLN A 135 -13.83 -10.82 -10.86
N ASN A 136 -13.43 -10.99 -12.12
CA ASN A 136 -14.37 -11.10 -13.23
C ASN A 136 -15.25 -12.36 -13.11
N GLU A 137 -14.67 -13.50 -12.74
CA GLU A 137 -15.39 -14.76 -12.63
C GLU A 137 -16.33 -14.84 -11.43
N SER A 138 -15.98 -14.21 -10.30
CA SER A 138 -16.72 -14.34 -9.04
C SER A 138 -17.56 -13.12 -8.66
N GLY A 139 -17.26 -11.94 -9.21
CA GLY A 139 -17.82 -10.67 -8.78
C GLY A 139 -17.30 -10.16 -7.42
N TYR A 140 -16.36 -10.87 -6.78
CA TYR A 140 -15.77 -10.43 -5.51
C TYR A 140 -14.72 -9.33 -5.68
N SER A 141 -14.60 -8.49 -4.67
CA SER A 141 -13.55 -7.47 -4.58
C SER A 141 -12.16 -8.10 -4.37
N LEU A 142 -11.09 -7.39 -4.76
CA LEU A 142 -9.70 -7.83 -4.53
C LEU A 142 -9.40 -8.07 -3.05
N THR A 143 -9.99 -7.24 -2.19
CA THR A 143 -9.94 -7.37 -0.74
C THR A 143 -10.56 -8.67 -0.26
N GLN A 144 -11.75 -9.02 -0.77
CA GLN A 144 -12.44 -10.27 -0.43
C GLN A 144 -11.64 -11.48 -0.93
N LEU A 145 -11.21 -11.46 -2.19
CA LEU A 145 -10.46 -12.55 -2.80
C LEU A 145 -9.17 -12.87 -2.05
N SER A 146 -8.38 -11.86 -1.70
CA SER A 146 -7.12 -12.10 -0.97
C SER A 146 -7.36 -12.62 0.46
N ARG A 147 -8.46 -12.23 1.12
CA ARG A 147 -8.86 -12.81 2.40
C ARG A 147 -9.32 -14.25 2.25
N LEU A 148 -10.14 -14.54 1.25
CA LEU A 148 -10.61 -15.90 0.95
C LEU A 148 -9.43 -16.86 0.70
N ILE A 149 -8.46 -16.44 -0.12
CA ILE A 149 -7.24 -17.21 -0.38
C ILE A 149 -6.45 -17.44 0.92
N ALA A 150 -6.27 -16.40 1.73
CA ALA A 150 -5.54 -16.52 2.99
C ALA A 150 -6.22 -17.51 3.95
N PHE A 151 -7.54 -17.41 4.13
CA PHE A 151 -8.29 -18.35 4.98
C PHE A 151 -8.28 -19.77 4.44
N ALA A 152 -8.45 -19.94 3.12
CA ALA A 152 -8.42 -21.26 2.50
C ALA A 152 -7.03 -21.93 2.56
N SER A 153 -5.95 -21.14 2.67
CA SER A 153 -4.58 -21.68 2.67
C SER A 153 -4.02 -21.87 4.08
N GLY A 154 -4.52 -21.11 5.07
CA GLY A 154 -4.10 -21.20 6.47
C GLY A 154 -4.48 -22.51 7.16
N ASP A 155 -5.66 -23.07 6.85
CA ASP A 155 -6.11 -24.35 7.42
C ASP A 155 -5.53 -25.57 6.67
N ASN A 156 -5.10 -25.40 5.42
CA ASN A 156 -4.57 -26.47 4.58
C ASN A 156 -3.10 -26.84 4.89
N TYR A 157 -2.45 -26.15 5.83
CA TYR A 157 -1.12 -26.52 6.35
C TYR A 157 -1.17 -27.39 7.62
N VAL A 158 -2.36 -27.79 8.07
CA VAL A 158 -2.52 -28.74 9.18
C VAL A 158 -2.70 -30.15 8.59
N GLN A 159 -1.65 -30.97 8.73
CA GLN A 159 -1.54 -32.40 8.36
C GLN A 159 -1.13 -32.73 6.91
N VAL A 160 0.16 -32.59 6.62
CA VAL A 160 0.89 -33.62 5.86
C VAL A 160 2.26 -33.84 6.52
N GLU A 161 2.25 -34.47 7.70
CA GLU A 161 3.41 -35.22 8.19
C GLU A 161 2.90 -36.58 8.67
N GLY A 162 3.29 -37.61 7.94
CA GLY A 162 3.23 -39.02 8.33
C GLY A 162 4.64 -39.60 8.30
#